data_AF-A0A1B8HKW8-F1
#
_entry.id   AF-A0A1B8HKW8-F1
#
_cell.length_a   1.000
_cell.length_b   1.000
_cell.length_c   1.000
_cell.angle_alpha   90.00
_cell.angle_beta   90.00
_cell.angle_gamma   90.00
#
_symmetry.space_group_name_H-M   'P 1'
#
loop_
_entity.id
_entity.type
_entity.pdbx_description
1 polymer ?
#
loop_
_entity_poly.entity_id
_entity_poly.type
_entity_poly.pdbx_seq_one_letter_code
_entity_poly.pdbx_strand_id
1 'polypeptide(L)'
;MNYEDPRSCIFSFIEGLPTTIRSTELITLLLLIKPDFTITGNEDENDFLNDTAGLLERTGYAGLGMIIFFKTLISRNMNNAMFKLDKAEFGLKMLRQKNPELSNRLLVQKPLQRKHYESAIKKWNALLAGPLCDANIEYLSNNPSMTLTTIQLRNHE
;
A
#
# COMPACT_ATOMS: atom_id res chain seq x y z
N MET A 1 21.04 -8.86 15.37
CA MET A 1 19.77 -8.89 14.63
C MET A 1 20.00 -8.17 13.32
N ASN A 2 19.80 -8.84 12.18
CA ASN A 2 19.71 -8.13 10.91
C ASN A 2 18.37 -7.40 10.93
N TYR A 3 18.39 -6.09 11.19
CA TYR A 3 17.20 -5.27 11.05
C TYR A 3 16.96 -5.08 9.55
N GLU A 4 15.87 -5.66 9.03
CA GLU A 4 15.41 -5.33 7.68
C GLU A 4 15.04 -3.84 7.65
N ASP A 5 15.47 -3.13 6.61
CA ASP A 5 15.20 -1.71 6.45
C ASP A 5 13.68 -1.49 6.28
N PRO A 6 13.01 -0.71 7.15
CA PRO A 6 11.58 -0.42 7.05
C PRO A 6 11.11 0.07 5.69
N ARG A 7 11.96 0.85 4.99
CA ARG A 7 11.65 1.37 3.65
C ARG A 7 11.53 0.24 2.64
N SER A 8 12.43 -0.74 2.73
CA SER A 8 12.41 -1.94 1.89
C SER A 8 11.19 -2.80 2.20
N CYS A 9 10.87 -3.01 3.48
CA CYS A 9 9.69 -3.76 3.88
C CYS A 9 8.38 -3.14 3.35
N ILE A 10 8.26 -1.80 3.44
CA ILE A 10 7.10 -1.07 2.90
C ILE A 10 7.01 -1.23 1.39
N PHE A 11 8.12 -1.01 0.68
CA PHE A 11 8.14 -1.09 -0.77
C PHE A 11 7.79 -2.49 -1.27
N SER A 12 8.47 -3.53 -0.76
CA SER A 12 8.21 -4.92 -1.11
C SER A 12 6.79 -5.37 -0.75
N PHE A 13 6.20 -4.81 0.32
CA PHE A 13 4.80 -5.06 0.64
C PHE A 13 3.86 -4.55 -0.46
N ILE A 14 4.05 -3.30 -0.91
CA ILE A 14 3.22 -2.66 -1.93
C ILE A 14 3.38 -3.36 -3.29
N GLU A 15 4.63 -3.61 -3.68
CA GLU A 15 4.97 -4.29 -4.94
C GLU A 15 4.37 -5.71 -4.99
N GLY A 16 4.47 -6.44 -3.87
CA GLY A 16 3.99 -7.81 -3.72
C GLY A 16 2.48 -7.96 -3.52
N LEU A 17 1.70 -6.88 -3.58
CA LEU A 17 0.24 -6.97 -3.54
C LEU A 17 -0.29 -7.64 -4.83
N PRO A 18 -1.31 -8.53 -4.72
CA PRO A 18 -1.98 -9.07 -5.90
C PRO A 18 -2.61 -7.96 -6.75
N THR A 19 -2.50 -8.07 -8.08
CA THR A 19 -3.01 -7.08 -9.05
C THR A 19 -4.48 -6.71 -8.83
N THR A 20 -5.30 -7.64 -8.34
CA THR A 20 -6.72 -7.37 -8.06
C THR A 20 -6.99 -6.31 -6.98
N ILE A 21 -5.98 -6.00 -6.15
CA ILE A 21 -6.05 -4.99 -5.08
C ILE A 21 -4.94 -3.94 -5.19
N ARG A 22 -3.80 -4.27 -5.83
CA ARG A 22 -2.61 -3.40 -5.92
C ARG A 22 -2.93 -2.05 -6.56
N SER A 23 -3.60 -2.01 -7.71
CA SER A 23 -3.92 -0.74 -8.38
C SER A 23 -4.79 0.16 -7.49
N THR A 24 -5.73 -0.42 -6.74
CA THR A 24 -6.58 0.35 -5.82
C THR A 24 -5.78 0.97 -4.68
N GLU A 25 -4.83 0.22 -4.12
CA GLU A 25 -3.95 0.73 -3.07
C GLU A 25 -2.97 1.78 -3.62
N LEU A 26 -2.35 1.54 -4.77
CA LEU A 26 -1.46 2.49 -5.43
C LEU A 26 -2.17 3.82 -5.74
N ILE A 27 -3.38 3.78 -6.31
CA ILE A 27 -4.19 4.99 -6.58
C ILE A 27 -4.46 5.76 -5.29
N THR A 28 -4.80 5.06 -4.20
CA THR A 28 -5.07 5.72 -2.91
C THR A 28 -3.81 6.39 -2.36
N LEU A 29 -2.64 5.75 -2.49
CA LEU A 29 -1.35 6.33 -2.12
C LEU A 29 -1.06 7.60 -2.94
N LEU A 30 -1.25 7.55 -4.26
CA LEU A 30 -0.96 8.65 -5.16
C LEU A 30 -1.81 9.87 -4.92
N LEU A 31 -3.13 9.70 -4.74
CA LEU A 31 -4.03 10.82 -4.45
C LEU A 31 -3.62 11.59 -3.19
N LEU A 32 -2.90 10.94 -2.27
CA LEU A 32 -2.42 11.57 -1.04
C LEU A 32 -1.02 12.19 -1.17
N ILE A 33 -0.19 11.67 -2.08
CA ILE A 33 1.17 12.16 -2.32
C ILE A 33 1.19 13.27 -3.38
N LYS A 34 0.36 13.13 -4.42
CA LYS A 34 0.22 14.03 -5.56
C LYS A 34 -1.23 14.54 -5.57
N PRO A 35 -1.54 15.64 -4.84
CA PRO A 35 -2.91 16.14 -4.73
C PRO A 35 -3.52 16.57 -6.08
N ASP A 36 -2.68 16.93 -7.05
CA ASP A 36 -3.10 17.29 -8.41
C ASP A 36 -3.20 16.09 -9.37
N PHE A 37 -2.99 14.86 -8.85
CA PHE A 37 -3.08 13.65 -9.65
C PHE A 37 -4.52 13.42 -10.11
N THR A 38 -4.69 13.32 -11.43
CA THR A 38 -5.98 13.06 -12.05
C THR A 38 -6.03 11.62 -12.55
N ILE A 39 -7.06 10.88 -12.14
CA ILE A 39 -7.28 9.51 -12.61
C ILE A 39 -7.79 9.57 -14.06
N THR A 40 -6.99 9.06 -14.99
CA THR A 40 -7.26 8.96 -16.43
C THR A 40 -7.68 7.55 -16.85
N GLY A 41 -7.42 6.53 -16.01
CA GLY A 41 -7.76 5.13 -16.28
C GLY A 41 -6.74 4.37 -17.15
N ASN A 42 -5.65 5.03 -17.56
CA ASN A 42 -4.56 4.45 -18.37
C ASN A 42 -3.24 4.38 -17.60
N GLU A 43 -3.28 4.40 -16.28
CA GLU A 43 -2.07 4.59 -15.52
C GLU A 43 -1.27 3.30 -15.35
N ASP A 44 0.05 3.42 -15.52
CA ASP A 44 0.96 2.30 -15.35
C ASP A 44 1.27 2.09 -13.85
N GLU A 45 0.98 0.90 -13.35
CA GLU A 45 1.32 0.52 -11.97
C GLU A 45 2.82 0.65 -11.69
N ASN A 46 3.68 0.46 -12.70
CA ASN A 46 5.12 0.57 -12.56
C ASN A 46 5.56 2.02 -12.32
N ASP A 47 4.93 2.99 -12.97
CA ASP A 47 5.21 4.42 -12.73
C ASP A 47 4.93 4.80 -11.28
N PHE A 48 3.89 4.20 -10.69
CA PHE A 48 3.52 4.43 -9.30
C PHE A 48 4.45 3.76 -8.31
N LEU A 49 4.91 2.56 -8.63
CA LEU A 49 5.96 1.91 -7.86
C LEU A 49 7.25 2.75 -7.90
N ASN A 50 7.60 3.31 -9.06
CA ASN A 50 8.75 4.20 -9.21
C ASN A 50 8.62 5.48 -8.35
N ASP A 51 7.46 6.15 -8.39
CA ASP A 51 7.18 7.30 -7.52
C ASP A 51 7.29 6.94 -6.04
N THR A 52 6.75 5.78 -5.65
CA THR A 52 6.77 5.28 -4.28
C THR A 52 8.19 4.98 -3.81
N ALA A 53 9.00 4.33 -4.66
CA ALA A 53 10.41 4.05 -4.40
C ALA A 53 11.18 5.36 -4.19
N GLY A 54 11.03 6.34 -5.09
CA GLY A 54 11.73 7.63 -4.98
C GLY A 54 11.42 8.41 -3.70
N LEU A 55 10.22 8.24 -3.14
CA LEU A 55 9.86 8.81 -1.84
C LEU A 55 10.52 8.06 -0.68
N LEU A 56 10.49 6.73 -0.72
CA LEU A 56 11.09 5.88 0.32
C LEU A 56 12.62 5.95 0.31
N GLU A 57 13.27 6.15 -0.83
CA GLU A 57 14.73 6.29 -0.97
C GLU A 57 15.28 7.58 -0.32
N ARG A 58 14.41 8.52 0.12
CA ARG A 58 14.83 9.72 0.85
C ARG A 58 15.57 9.34 2.15
N THR A 59 16.61 10.11 2.48
CA THR A 59 17.47 9.85 3.64
C THR A 59 17.17 10.78 4.83
N GLY A 60 17.73 10.47 6.00
CA GLY A 60 17.62 11.28 7.21
C GLY A 60 16.18 11.39 7.72
N TYR A 61 15.82 12.56 8.28
CA TYR A 61 14.47 12.81 8.81
C TYR A 61 13.38 12.80 7.74
N ALA A 62 13.71 13.15 6.48
CA ALA A 62 12.75 13.05 5.39
C ALA A 62 12.38 11.60 5.10
N GLY A 63 13.37 10.70 5.06
CA GLY A 63 13.14 9.25 4.92
C GLY A 63 12.30 8.68 6.06
N LEU A 64 12.62 9.07 7.31
CA LEU A 64 11.84 8.68 8.48
C LEU A 64 10.39 9.16 8.39
N GLY A 65 10.17 10.42 7.98
CA GLY A 65 8.84 10.96 7.76
C GLY A 65 8.04 10.15 6.73
N MET A 66 8.70 9.71 5.65
CA MET A 66 8.07 8.85 4.64
C MET A 66 7.71 7.47 5.21
N ILE A 67 8.58 6.85 6.02
CA ILE A 67 8.27 5.57 6.69
C ILE A 67 7.00 5.72 7.55
N ILE A 68 6.93 6.76 8.38
CA ILE A 68 5.78 7.02 9.26
C ILE A 68 4.51 7.28 8.45
N PHE A 69 4.63 8.08 7.39
CA PHE A 69 3.52 8.40 6.49
C PHE A 69 2.95 7.14 5.83
N PHE A 70 3.79 6.34 5.17
CA PHE A 70 3.36 5.11 4.51
C PHE A 70 2.81 4.09 5.50
N LYS A 71 3.48 3.90 6.66
CA LYS A 71 2.98 3.02 7.72
C LYS A 71 1.56 3.41 8.14
N THR A 72 1.33 4.70 8.39
CA THR A 72 0.02 5.22 8.81
C THR A 72 -1.03 5.00 7.73
N LEU A 73 -0.69 5.33 6.49
CA LEU A 73 -1.61 5.27 5.37
C LEU A 73 -2.02 3.83 5.02
N ILE A 74 -1.04 2.94 4.88
CA ILE A 74 -1.28 1.52 4.59
C ILE A 74 -2.08 0.90 5.73
N SER A 75 -1.72 1.17 6.99
CA SER A 75 -2.48 0.67 8.15
C SER A 75 -3.94 1.11 8.12
N ARG A 76 -4.19 2.40 7.80
CA ARG A 76 -5.55 2.92 7.67
C ARG A 76 -6.34 2.23 6.56
N ASN A 77 -5.70 1.95 5.43
CA ASN A 77 -6.35 1.24 4.32
C ASN A 77 -6.65 -0.22 4.70
N MET A 78 -5.65 -0.94 5.19
CA MET A 78 -5.76 -2.35 5.56
C MET A 78 -6.81 -2.58 6.66
N ASN A 79 -6.83 -1.75 7.70
CA ASN A 79 -7.81 -1.84 8.80
C ASN A 79 -9.26 -1.68 8.32
N ASN A 80 -9.47 -0.92 7.25
CA ASN A 80 -10.80 -0.64 6.70
C ASN A 80 -11.12 -1.45 5.44
N ALA A 81 -10.17 -2.23 4.92
CA ALA A 81 -10.28 -2.86 3.60
C ALA A 81 -11.49 -3.80 3.51
N MET A 82 -11.66 -4.66 4.52
CA MET A 82 -12.77 -5.62 4.57
C MET A 82 -14.13 -4.93 4.62
N PHE A 83 -14.26 -3.90 5.47
CA PHE A 83 -15.48 -3.11 5.58
C PHE A 83 -15.81 -2.38 4.26
N LYS A 84 -14.81 -1.77 3.62
CA LYS A 84 -14.98 -1.13 2.30
C LYS A 84 -15.42 -2.14 1.24
N LEU A 85 -14.85 -3.35 1.27
CA LEU A 85 -15.20 -4.42 0.34
C LEU A 85 -16.63 -4.92 0.54
N ASP A 86 -17.05 -5.13 1.78
CA ASP A 86 -18.43 -5.51 2.14
C ASP A 86 -19.43 -4.47 1.65
N LYS A 87 -19.15 -3.18 1.90
CA LYS A 87 -20.00 -2.07 1.46
C LYS A 87 -20.06 -1.98 -0.07
N ALA A 88 -18.94 -2.19 -0.76
CA ALA A 88 -18.88 -2.19 -2.22
C ALA A 88 -19.65 -3.39 -2.82
N GLU A 89 -19.53 -4.57 -2.23
CA GLU A 89 -20.27 -5.76 -2.64
C GLU A 89 -21.79 -5.55 -2.46
N PHE A 90 -22.22 -5.02 -1.32
CA PHE A 90 -23.61 -4.66 -1.08
C PHE A 90 -24.12 -3.63 -2.09
N GLY A 91 -23.37 -2.55 -2.33
CA GLY A 91 -23.73 -1.52 -3.29
C GLY A 91 -23.87 -2.07 -4.72
N LEU A 92 -22.96 -2.94 -5.15
CA LEU A 92 -23.03 -3.60 -6.46
C LEU A 92 -24.24 -4.52 -6.59
N LYS A 93 -24.59 -5.28 -5.55
CA LYS A 93 -25.79 -6.12 -5.53
C LYS A 93 -27.06 -5.27 -5.68
N MET A 94 -27.15 -4.16 -4.94
CA MET A 94 -28.28 -3.22 -5.02
C MET A 94 -28.37 -2.54 -6.39
N LEU A 95 -27.24 -2.11 -6.97
CA LEU A 95 -27.20 -1.49 -8.30
C LEU A 95 -27.68 -2.47 -9.37
N ARG A 96 -27.28 -3.73 -9.29
CA ARG A 96 -27.72 -4.79 -10.21
C ARG A 96 -29.21 -5.08 -10.08
N GLN A 97 -29.76 -5.10 -8.87
CA GLN A 97 -31.21 -5.27 -8.69
C GLN A 97 -32.00 -4.16 -9.40
N LYS A 98 -31.46 -2.95 -9.42
CA LYS A 98 -32.07 -1.80 -10.13
C LYS A 98 -31.79 -1.79 -11.63
N ASN A 99 -30.70 -2.41 -12.07
CA ASN A 99 -30.20 -2.40 -13.45
C ASN A 99 -29.72 -3.81 -13.82
N PRO A 100 -30.63 -4.75 -14.16
CA PRO A 100 -30.30 -6.15 -14.41
C PRO A 100 -29.29 -6.40 -15.54
N GLU A 101 -29.15 -5.45 -16.47
CA GLU A 101 -28.21 -5.43 -17.57
C GLU A 101 -26.75 -5.18 -17.16
N LEU A 102 -26.51 -4.73 -15.92
CA LEU A 102 -25.15 -4.55 -15.41
C LEU A 102 -24.39 -5.88 -15.34
N SER A 103 -23.14 -5.86 -15.83
CA SER A 103 -22.27 -7.04 -15.86
C SER A 103 -22.00 -7.62 -14.47
N ASN A 104 -22.10 -8.95 -14.36
CA ASN A 104 -21.75 -9.70 -13.14
C ASN A 104 -20.25 -9.75 -12.84
N ARG A 105 -19.40 -9.35 -13.79
CA ARG A 105 -17.95 -9.50 -13.68
C ARG A 105 -17.39 -8.91 -12.39
N LEU A 106 -17.89 -7.75 -11.97
CA LEU A 106 -17.44 -7.06 -10.76
C LEU A 106 -17.86 -7.78 -9.47
N LEU A 107 -19.02 -8.45 -9.46
CA LEU A 107 -19.47 -9.25 -8.31
C LEU A 107 -18.69 -10.55 -8.19
N VAL A 108 -18.39 -11.19 -9.33
CA VAL A 108 -17.63 -12.46 -9.38
C VAL A 108 -16.20 -12.28 -8.86
N GLN A 109 -15.61 -11.09 -9.00
CA GLN A 109 -14.26 -10.80 -8.51
C GLN A 109 -14.19 -10.56 -7.00
N LYS A 110 -15.31 -10.26 -6.31
CA LYS A 110 -15.30 -9.89 -4.88
C LYS A 110 -14.75 -10.96 -3.94
N PRO A 111 -15.09 -12.26 -4.08
CA PRO A 111 -14.52 -13.29 -3.22
C PRO A 111 -13.00 -13.39 -3.34
N LEU A 112 -12.45 -13.20 -4.54
CA LEU A 112 -11.01 -13.22 -4.78
C LEU A 112 -10.33 -12.00 -4.14
N GLN A 113 -10.89 -10.80 -4.35
CA GLN A 113 -10.39 -9.57 -3.71
C GLN A 113 -10.38 -9.69 -2.19
N ARG A 114 -11.40 -10.32 -1.60
CA ARG A 114 -11.48 -10.58 -0.15
C ARG A 114 -10.30 -11.40 0.35
N LYS A 115 -10.04 -12.55 -0.28
CA LYS A 115 -8.89 -13.42 0.09
C LYS A 115 -7.55 -12.69 -0.04
N HIS A 116 -7.39 -11.89 -1.09
CA HIS A 116 -6.18 -11.11 -1.29
C HIS A 116 -6.00 -10.04 -0.21
N TYR A 117 -7.06 -9.32 0.18
CA TYR A 117 -7.01 -8.38 1.29
C TYR A 117 -6.74 -9.06 2.64
N GLU A 118 -7.36 -10.20 2.94
CA GLU A 118 -7.09 -10.98 4.16
C GLU A 118 -5.61 -11.38 4.25
N SER A 119 -5.04 -11.87 3.14
CA SER A 119 -3.63 -12.20 3.05
C SER A 119 -2.73 -10.98 3.24
N ALA A 120 -3.05 -9.87 2.57
CA ALA A 120 -2.31 -8.61 2.68
C ALA A 120 -2.34 -8.06 4.11
N ILE A 121 -3.50 -8.06 4.77
CA ILE A 121 -3.67 -7.64 6.17
C ILE A 121 -2.78 -8.50 7.09
N LYS A 122 -2.79 -9.81 6.91
CA LYS A 122 -1.94 -10.71 7.70
C LYS A 122 -0.44 -10.41 7.52
N LYS A 123 0.01 -10.20 6.28
CA LYS A 123 1.39 -9.81 5.97
C LYS A 123 1.73 -8.46 6.59
N TRP A 124 0.85 -7.47 6.46
CA TRP A 124 1.05 -6.13 7.01
C TRP A 124 1.19 -6.16 8.53
N ASN A 125 0.32 -6.91 9.22
CA ASN A 125 0.38 -7.05 10.68
C ASN A 125 1.69 -7.72 11.15
N ALA A 126 2.23 -8.67 10.38
CA ALA A 126 3.53 -9.26 10.68
C ALA A 126 4.67 -8.22 10.55
N LEU A 127 4.62 -7.34 9.55
CA LEU A 127 5.58 -6.23 9.41
C LEU A 127 5.46 -5.25 10.58
N LEU A 128 4.24 -4.89 11.00
CA LEU A 128 3.99 -4.02 12.15
C LEU A 128 4.52 -4.59 13.47
N ALA A 129 4.47 -5.92 13.63
CA ALA A 129 5.02 -6.60 14.80
C ALA A 129 6.55 -6.79 14.76
N GLY A 130 7.17 -6.60 13.59
CA GLY A 130 8.60 -6.79 13.36
C GLY A 130 9.28 -5.50 12.90
N PRO A 131 9.72 -5.42 11.63
CA PRO A 131 10.55 -4.30 11.14
C PRO A 131 9.85 -2.94 11.19
N LEU A 132 8.51 -2.88 11.17
CA LEU A 132 7.74 -1.64 11.26
C LEU A 132 7.19 -1.36 12.67
N CYS A 133 7.70 -2.02 13.70
CA CYS A 133 7.24 -1.77 15.07
C CYS A 133 7.67 -0.38 15.57
N ASP A 134 6.91 0.19 16.49
CA ASP A 134 7.14 1.56 16.97
C ASP A 134 8.51 1.71 17.63
N ALA A 135 8.98 0.68 18.36
CA ALA A 135 10.30 0.68 18.96
C ALA A 135 11.43 0.76 17.91
N ASN A 136 11.27 0.10 16.75
CA ASN A 136 12.27 0.18 15.67
C ASN A 136 12.26 1.56 15.01
N ILE A 137 11.08 2.14 14.81
CA ILE A 137 10.95 3.49 14.24
C ILE A 137 11.52 4.54 15.21
N GLU A 138 11.25 4.42 16.50
CA GLU A 138 11.83 5.29 17.53
C GLU A 138 13.35 5.18 17.59
N TYR A 139 13.88 3.95 17.51
CA TYR A 139 15.33 3.73 17.41
C TYR A 139 15.94 4.45 16.20
N LEU A 140 15.32 4.35 15.01
CA LEU A 140 15.77 5.05 13.80
C LEU A 140 15.62 6.58 13.92
N SER A 141 14.60 7.05 14.63
CA SER A 141 14.38 8.48 14.89
C SER A 141 15.50 9.08 15.74
N ASN A 142 15.97 8.33 16.72
CA ASN A 142 17.09 8.70 17.60
C ASN A 142 18.46 8.47 16.94
N ASN A 143 18.51 7.72 15.83
CA ASN A 143 19.73 7.41 15.08
C ASN A 143 19.53 7.67 13.57
N PRO A 144 19.25 8.91 13.13
CA PRO A 144 18.93 9.21 11.74
C PRO A 144 20.10 8.93 10.79
N SER A 145 21.33 8.78 11.30
CA SER A 145 22.47 8.30 10.53
C SER A 145 22.27 6.89 9.95
N MET A 146 21.45 6.06 10.59
CA MET A 146 21.09 4.72 10.11
C MET A 146 20.11 4.76 8.93
N THR A 147 19.38 5.87 8.73
CA THR A 147 18.57 6.11 7.51
C THR A 147 19.35 6.88 6.43
N LEU A 148 20.62 7.23 6.67
CA LEU A 148 21.51 7.82 5.66
C LEU A 148 22.08 6.79 4.69
N THR A 149 21.99 5.50 5.00
CA THR A 149 22.38 4.46 4.05
C THR A 149 21.45 4.53 2.86
N THR A 150 22.00 4.90 1.70
CA THR A 150 21.28 4.87 0.44
C THR A 150 20.86 3.44 0.17
N ILE A 151 19.56 3.22 0.09
CA ILE A 151 19.00 1.98 -0.42
C ILE A 151 18.63 2.23 -1.87
N GLN A 152 18.89 1.24 -2.72
CA GLN A 152 18.29 1.18 -4.03
C GLN A 152 17.15 0.18 -3.93
N LEU A 153 15.91 0.68 -4.01
CA LEU A 153 14.72 -0.17 -4.04
C LEU A 153 14.45 -0.71 -5.44
N ARG A 154 15.31 -0.36 -6.39
CA ARG A 154 15.26 -0.75 -7.80
C ARG A 154 16.31 -1.83 -8.08
N ASN A 155 15.97 -2.77 -8.95
CA ASN A 155 16.96 -3.42 -9.80
C ASN A 155 17.08 -2.56 -11.07
N HIS A 156 18.27 -2.03 -11.35
CA HIS A 156 18.58 -1.50 -12.67
C HIS A 156 18.77 -2.70 -13.60
N GLU A 157 17.70 -3.13 -14.28
CA GLU A 157 17.82 -3.90 -15.53
C GLU A 157 17.84 -2.93 -16.72
#